data_AF-A0A1X7URZ3-F1
#
_entry.id   AF-A0A1X7URZ3-F1
#
_cell.length_a   1.000
_cell.length_b   1.000
_cell.length_c   1.000
_cell.angle_alpha   90.00
_cell.angle_beta   90.00
_cell.angle_gamma   90.00
#
_symmetry.space_group_name_H-M   'P 1'
#
loop_
_entity.id
_entity.type
_entity.pdbx_description
1 polymer ?
#
loop_
_entity_poly.entity_id
_entity_poly.type
_entity_poly.pdbx_seq_one_letter_code
_entity_poly.pdbx_strand_id
1 'polypeptide(L)'
;MIIDHIEKVLTRLMFQGKIRAAMCLLTETSKGNVLNTKDSVKVSVNGTKESVPVIDTLRSKHPSSQSPHSSTFLQPNEQPSLSHVKVTGAHISLISQRIQDSTGPGWCDSSHWQDALLRFGTHSRRLCDSVAVLSRCLSNSIFHWDMTQALLVNRSIALDKCPGIQPIRVGETLLHIIGKAVCYVTREDAESICGVSKLCAGLKHGIKGAIHAMNDVFTDNDDHGALMVDARNAFSLILLIGPLCYGMFEFSGLERADLFLILTEDGLNW
;
A
#
# COMPACT_ATOMS: atom_id res chain seq x y z
N MET A 1 34.68 10.04 -14.72
CA MET A 1 34.24 9.24 -13.54
C MET A 1 32.73 8.97 -13.52
N ILE A 2 31.87 9.93 -13.90
CA ILE A 2 30.41 9.74 -13.91
C ILE A 2 29.94 8.78 -15.04
N ILE A 3 30.53 8.87 -16.23
CA ILE A 3 30.16 8.03 -17.39
C ILE A 3 30.42 6.54 -17.12
N ASP A 4 31.60 6.20 -16.60
CA ASP A 4 31.98 4.81 -16.23
C ASP A 4 31.07 4.21 -15.14
N HIS A 5 30.52 5.04 -14.24
CA HIS A 5 29.54 4.58 -13.25
C HIS A 5 28.19 4.24 -13.89
N ILE A 6 27.69 5.10 -14.78
CA ILE A 6 26.42 4.88 -15.48
C ILE A 6 26.51 3.62 -16.35
N GLU A 7 27.60 3.42 -17.08
CA GLU A 7 27.82 2.23 -17.91
C GLU A 7 27.82 0.94 -17.09
N LYS A 8 28.48 0.93 -15.92
CA LYS A 8 28.49 -0.22 -15.00
C LYS A 8 27.10 -0.53 -14.43
N VAL A 9 26.36 0.50 -14.02
CA VAL A 9 25.01 0.34 -13.48
C VAL A 9 24.04 -0.13 -14.56
N LEU A 10 24.11 0.46 -15.75
CA LEU A 10 23.32 0.07 -16.92
C LEU A 10 23.56 -1.40 -17.27
N THR A 11 24.84 -1.79 -17.41
CA THR A 11 25.25 -3.15 -17.74
C THR A 11 24.70 -4.15 -16.71
N ARG A 12 24.85 -3.85 -15.42
CA ARG A 12 24.28 -4.67 -14.34
C ARG A 12 22.76 -4.80 -14.43
N LEU A 13 22.05 -3.69 -14.68
CA LEU A 13 20.58 -3.71 -14.78
C LEU A 13 20.10 -4.52 -16.00
N MET A 14 20.80 -4.41 -17.13
CA MET A 14 20.52 -5.20 -18.34
C MET A 14 20.74 -6.70 -18.09
N PHE A 15 21.85 -7.09 -17.45
CA PHE A 15 22.10 -8.50 -17.11
C PHE A 15 21.12 -9.06 -16.06
N GLN A 16 20.58 -8.22 -15.19
CA GLN A 16 19.52 -8.61 -14.24
C GLN A 16 18.13 -8.67 -14.88
N GLY A 17 18.00 -8.39 -16.20
CA GLY A 17 16.70 -8.33 -16.89
C GLY A 17 15.86 -7.11 -16.49
N LYS A 18 16.41 -6.14 -15.76
CA LYS A 18 15.73 -4.93 -15.30
C LYS A 18 15.76 -3.83 -16.38
N ILE A 19 15.26 -4.18 -17.56
CA ILE A 19 15.36 -3.36 -18.79
C ILE A 19 14.68 -1.99 -18.61
N ARG A 20 13.53 -1.95 -17.93
CA ARG A 20 12.83 -0.67 -17.66
C ARG A 20 13.68 0.27 -16.80
N ALA A 21 14.32 -0.24 -15.74
CA ALA A 21 15.17 0.56 -14.88
C ALA A 21 16.42 1.05 -15.62
N ALA A 22 17.02 0.19 -16.46
CA ALA A 22 18.12 0.56 -17.34
C ALA A 22 17.72 1.68 -18.32
N MET A 23 16.53 1.60 -18.92
CA MET A 23 16.03 2.63 -19.83
C MET A 23 15.75 3.95 -19.10
N CYS A 24 15.11 3.90 -17.93
CA CYS A 24 14.85 5.10 -17.11
C CYS A 24 16.14 5.82 -16.69
N LEU A 25 17.24 5.07 -16.47
CA LEU A 25 18.56 5.64 -16.18
C LEU A 25 19.12 6.43 -17.37
N LEU A 26 18.88 5.97 -18.60
CA LEU A 26 19.37 6.64 -19.82
C LEU A 26 18.53 7.86 -20.21
N THR A 27 17.23 7.80 -19.98
CA THR A 27 16.29 8.84 -20.44
C THR A 27 16.12 9.99 -19.45
N GLU A 28 16.81 9.97 -18.30
CA GLU A 28 16.66 10.91 -17.18
C GLU A 28 15.20 11.11 -16.72
N THR A 29 14.31 10.17 -17.10
CA THR A 29 12.87 10.23 -16.79
C THR A 29 12.55 9.96 -15.33
N SER A 30 13.54 9.57 -14.51
CA SER A 30 13.39 9.41 -13.07
C SER A 30 13.24 10.79 -12.42
N LYS A 31 11.99 11.26 -12.29
CA LYS A 31 11.66 12.37 -11.40
C LYS A 31 11.55 11.84 -9.98
N GLY A 32 12.29 12.47 -9.06
CA GLY A 32 12.33 12.10 -7.65
C GLY A 32 13.36 11.00 -7.35
N ASN A 33 14.12 11.21 -6.28
CA ASN A 33 15.10 10.26 -5.76
C ASN A 33 14.73 9.83 -4.33
N VAL A 34 15.34 8.74 -3.87
CA VAL A 34 15.34 8.41 -2.44
C VAL A 34 16.19 9.45 -1.72
N LEU A 35 15.60 10.14 -0.76
CA LEU A 35 16.26 11.18 0.02
C LEU A 35 16.89 10.59 1.27
N ASN A 36 18.11 11.03 1.60
CA ASN A 36 18.74 10.73 2.86
C ASN A 36 18.10 11.56 3.97
N THR A 37 18.15 11.08 5.21
CA THR A 37 17.65 11.81 6.39
C THR A 37 18.36 13.14 6.61
N LYS A 38 19.61 13.26 6.14
CA LYS A 38 20.43 14.47 6.22
C LYS A 38 20.18 15.46 5.08
N ASP A 39 19.46 15.06 4.04
CA ASP A 39 19.17 15.94 2.91
C ASP A 39 18.15 17.01 3.33
N SER A 40 18.14 18.12 2.61
CA SER A 40 17.21 19.21 2.84
C SER A 40 16.21 19.32 1.69
N VAL A 41 14.93 19.49 2.04
CA VAL A 41 13.85 19.61 1.07
C VAL A 41 13.18 20.97 1.21
N LYS A 42 12.83 21.55 0.07
CA LYS A 42 12.04 22.79 0.02
C LYS A 42 10.59 22.45 0.34
N VAL A 43 10.14 22.84 1.51
CA VAL A 43 8.74 22.72 1.93
C VAL A 43 8.11 24.10 1.86
N SER A 44 6.91 24.18 1.30
CA SER A 44 6.12 25.42 1.29
C SER A 44 5.37 25.51 2.61
N VAL A 45 5.85 26.33 3.54
CA VAL A 45 5.16 26.65 4.79
C VAL A 45 4.64 28.08 4.65
N ASN A 46 3.31 28.26 4.70
CA ASN A 46 2.65 29.58 4.59
C ASN A 46 3.08 30.43 3.38
N GLY A 47 3.39 29.80 2.23
CA GLY A 47 3.81 30.48 1.00
C GLY A 47 5.30 30.78 0.89
N THR A 48 6.08 30.58 1.96
CA THR A 48 7.53 30.72 1.96
C THR A 48 8.19 29.36 1.74
N LYS A 49 9.18 29.30 0.84
CA LYS A 49 9.95 28.08 0.55
C LYS A 49 11.09 27.97 1.54
N GLU A 50 10.90 27.19 2.60
CA GLU A 50 11.93 26.93 3.59
C GLU A 50 12.63 25.61 3.32
N SER A 51 13.94 25.58 3.56
CA SER A 51 14.77 24.39 3.44
C SER A 51 14.78 23.66 4.78
N VAL A 52 13.97 22.62 4.91
CA VAL A 52 13.83 21.82 6.13
C VAL A 52 14.52 20.48 5.92
N PRO A 53 15.25 19.94 6.91
CA PRO A 53 15.82 18.61 6.79
C PRO A 53 14.71 17.55 6.64
N VAL A 54 15.02 16.49 5.90
CA VAL A 54 14.09 15.39 5.61
C VAL A 54 13.54 14.77 6.89
N ILE A 55 14.39 14.55 7.89
CA ILE A 55 14.01 13.91 9.15
C ILE A 55 12.90 14.67 9.89
N ASP A 56 12.95 16.00 9.90
CA ASP A 56 11.96 16.82 10.61
C ASP A 56 10.63 16.85 9.85
N THR A 57 10.70 16.88 8.51
CA THR A 57 9.53 16.76 7.64
C THR A 57 8.86 15.38 7.76
N LEU A 58 9.64 14.31 7.93
CA LEU A 58 9.09 12.98 8.20
C LEU A 58 8.43 12.94 9.58
N ARG A 59 9.07 13.52 10.60
CA ARG A 59 8.53 13.55 11.96
C ARG A 59 7.23 14.36 12.02
N SER A 60 7.13 15.49 11.32
CA SER A 60 5.90 16.29 11.28
C SER A 60 4.73 15.57 10.59
N LYS A 61 5.01 14.66 9.65
CA LYS A 61 3.99 13.80 9.02
C LYS A 61 3.52 12.64 9.89
N HIS A 62 4.16 12.41 11.03
CA HIS A 62 3.78 11.36 11.97
C HIS A 62 3.19 12.00 13.23
N PRO A 63 1.86 12.04 13.36
CA PRO A 63 1.25 12.51 14.60
C PRO A 63 1.67 11.57 15.74
N SER A 64 1.78 12.15 16.95
CA SER A 64 1.97 11.38 18.17
C SER A 64 0.86 10.35 18.31
N SER A 65 1.16 9.19 18.89
CA SER A 65 0.12 8.20 19.20
C SER A 65 -0.97 8.82 20.06
N GLN A 66 -2.22 8.66 19.64
CA GLN A 66 -3.41 9.14 20.33
C GLN A 66 -4.30 7.93 20.59
N SER A 67 -4.72 7.76 21.84
CA SER A 67 -5.78 6.80 22.13
C SER A 67 -7.08 7.31 21.48
N PRO A 68 -7.80 6.47 20.74
CA PRO A 68 -9.13 6.84 20.27
C PRO A 68 -10.00 7.21 21.46
N HIS A 69 -10.76 8.31 21.33
CA HIS A 69 -11.68 8.74 22.36
C HIS A 69 -12.79 7.69 22.53
N SER A 70 -13.25 7.44 23.76
CA SER A 70 -14.20 6.37 24.07
C SER A 70 -15.51 6.46 23.28
N SER A 71 -15.93 7.68 22.92
CA SER A 71 -17.13 7.95 22.11
C SER A 71 -17.00 7.60 20.63
N THR A 72 -15.78 7.37 20.13
CA THR A 72 -15.53 7.03 18.72
C THR A 72 -15.67 5.53 18.46
N PHE A 73 -15.63 4.71 19.51
CA PHE A 73 -15.90 3.29 19.37
C PHE A 73 -17.37 3.09 19.07
N LEU A 74 -17.67 2.75 17.81
CA LEU A 74 -18.94 2.12 17.48
C LEU A 74 -19.03 0.86 18.34
N GLN A 75 -20.08 0.75 19.15
CA GLN A 75 -20.44 -0.50 19.81
C GLN A 75 -21.50 -1.18 18.93
N PRO A 76 -21.10 -1.90 17.87
CA PRO A 76 -22.07 -2.61 17.06
C PRO A 76 -22.73 -3.69 17.93
N ASN A 77 -24.06 -3.73 17.89
CA ASN A 77 -24.86 -4.74 18.60
C ASN A 77 -24.61 -6.16 18.07
N GLU A 78 -24.16 -6.29 16.82
CA GLU A 78 -23.79 -7.56 16.18
C GLU A 78 -22.47 -7.39 15.42
N GLN A 79 -21.52 -8.29 15.68
CA GLN A 79 -20.27 -8.33 14.94
C GLN A 79 -20.55 -8.90 13.53
N PRO A 80 -20.11 -8.22 12.44
CA PRO A 80 -20.34 -8.74 11.10
C PRO A 80 -19.73 -10.13 10.96
N SER A 81 -20.44 -11.04 10.30
CA SER A 81 -19.96 -12.40 10.06
C SER A 81 -18.67 -12.35 9.24
N LEU A 82 -17.54 -12.72 9.86
CA LEU A 82 -16.26 -12.77 9.17
C LEU A 82 -16.20 -14.01 8.27
N SER A 83 -16.08 -13.80 6.96
CA SER A 83 -15.82 -14.88 6.01
C SER A 83 -14.45 -15.49 6.32
N HIS A 84 -14.43 -16.79 6.60
CA HIS A 84 -13.19 -17.48 6.96
C HIS A 84 -12.23 -17.55 5.76
N VAL A 85 -11.09 -16.85 5.86
CA VAL A 85 -10.07 -16.79 4.81
C VAL A 85 -9.30 -18.12 4.74
N LYS A 86 -9.30 -18.75 3.56
CA LYS A 86 -8.65 -20.05 3.30
C LYS A 86 -7.41 -19.90 2.40
N VAL A 87 -6.27 -19.63 3.00
CA VAL A 87 -4.96 -19.62 2.31
C VAL A 87 -4.33 -21.02 2.34
N THR A 88 -3.77 -21.47 1.22
CA THR A 88 -3.07 -22.78 1.07
C THR A 88 -1.60 -22.57 0.71
N GLY A 89 -0.75 -23.59 0.90
CA GLY A 89 0.65 -23.54 0.50
C GLY A 89 0.84 -23.30 -1.02
N ALA A 90 -0.11 -23.77 -1.84
CA ALA A 90 -0.12 -23.50 -3.28
C ALA A 90 -0.31 -22.01 -3.58
N HIS A 91 -1.16 -21.31 -2.83
CA HIS A 91 -1.33 -19.85 -2.96
C HIS A 91 -0.03 -19.12 -2.59
N ILE A 92 0.62 -19.53 -1.50
CA ILE A 92 1.91 -18.94 -1.09
C ILE A 92 2.95 -19.12 -2.19
N SER A 93 3.14 -20.36 -2.69
CA SER A 93 4.10 -20.64 -3.75
C SER A 93 3.84 -19.80 -5.01
N LEU A 94 2.57 -19.64 -5.43
CA LEU A 94 2.19 -18.83 -6.58
C LEU A 94 2.52 -17.34 -6.38
N ILE A 95 2.27 -16.80 -5.19
CA ILE A 95 2.57 -15.40 -4.87
C ILE A 95 4.09 -15.18 -4.78
N SER A 96 4.82 -16.11 -4.18
CA SER A 96 6.29 -16.04 -4.07
C SER A 96 6.97 -15.99 -5.44
N GLN A 97 6.43 -16.63 -6.47
CA GLN A 97 6.98 -16.54 -7.83
C GLN A 97 6.90 -15.11 -8.41
N ARG A 98 5.98 -14.28 -7.91
CA ARG A 98 5.67 -12.95 -8.46
C ARG A 98 6.13 -11.81 -7.57
N ILE A 99 6.72 -12.09 -6.42
CA ILE A 99 7.13 -11.05 -5.48
C ILE A 99 8.33 -10.27 -6.01
N GLN A 100 8.30 -8.94 -5.90
CA GLN A 100 9.38 -8.04 -6.33
C GLN A 100 9.66 -6.97 -5.27
N ASP A 101 9.41 -7.32 -4.00
CA ASP A 101 9.42 -6.36 -2.90
C ASP A 101 10.84 -6.13 -2.38
N SER A 102 11.04 -4.94 -1.83
CA SER A 102 12.28 -4.55 -1.16
C SER A 102 12.39 -5.21 0.22
N THR A 103 13.62 -5.26 0.71
CA THR A 103 13.96 -5.69 2.06
C THR A 103 13.25 -4.88 3.14
N GLY A 104 12.61 -5.58 4.08
CA GLY A 104 12.09 -5.01 5.32
C GLY A 104 13.16 -4.83 6.41
N PRO A 105 12.75 -4.54 7.66
CA PRO A 105 13.64 -4.45 8.82
C PRO A 105 14.48 -5.70 9.10
N GLY A 106 13.98 -6.89 8.77
CA GLY A 106 14.61 -8.20 8.97
C GLY A 106 15.63 -8.58 7.91
N TRP A 107 16.00 -7.66 7.02
CA TRP A 107 17.03 -7.84 6.00
C TRP A 107 16.77 -8.95 4.94
N CYS A 108 15.63 -9.62 5.00
CA CYS A 108 15.20 -10.60 4.02
C CYS A 108 14.42 -9.90 2.89
N ASP A 109 14.87 -10.07 1.65
CA ASP A 109 14.24 -9.48 0.48
C ASP A 109 13.42 -10.50 -0.33
N SER A 110 12.83 -10.05 -1.44
CA SER A 110 12.07 -10.91 -2.35
C SER A 110 12.86 -12.12 -2.85
N SER A 111 14.16 -11.97 -3.13
CA SER A 111 15.00 -13.05 -3.62
C SER A 111 15.25 -14.12 -2.56
N HIS A 112 15.51 -13.70 -1.32
CA HIS A 112 15.66 -14.60 -0.19
C HIS A 112 14.41 -15.46 0.01
N TRP A 113 13.22 -14.82 -0.02
CA TRP A 113 11.97 -15.55 0.16
C TRP A 113 11.59 -16.43 -1.02
N GLN A 114 11.93 -16.02 -2.27
CA GLN A 114 11.79 -16.89 -3.44
C GLN A 114 12.64 -18.15 -3.28
N ASP A 115 13.89 -18.01 -2.85
CA ASP A 115 14.79 -19.14 -2.67
C ASP A 115 14.27 -20.08 -1.58
N ALA A 116 13.91 -19.53 -0.42
CA ALA A 116 13.38 -20.30 0.71
C ALA A 116 12.07 -21.04 0.36
N LEU A 117 11.15 -20.39 -0.36
CA LEU A 117 9.81 -20.92 -0.63
C LEU A 117 9.70 -21.76 -1.91
N LEU A 118 10.68 -21.70 -2.82
CA LEU A 118 10.56 -22.37 -4.12
C LEU A 118 11.70 -23.36 -4.44
N ARG A 119 12.92 -23.15 -3.95
CA ARG A 119 14.09 -23.89 -4.48
C ARG A 119 14.41 -25.22 -3.80
N PHE A 120 13.97 -25.43 -2.55
CA PHE A 120 14.38 -26.58 -1.72
C PHE A 120 13.34 -27.71 -1.71
N GLY A 121 12.57 -27.89 -2.80
CA GLY A 121 11.65 -29.01 -3.00
C GLY A 121 10.68 -29.22 -1.83
N THR A 122 10.77 -30.38 -1.17
CA THR A 122 9.89 -30.74 -0.04
C THR A 122 10.02 -29.79 1.16
N HIS A 123 11.22 -29.26 1.43
CA HIS A 123 11.42 -28.30 2.53
C HIS A 123 10.73 -26.97 2.24
N SER A 124 10.89 -26.47 1.03
CA SER A 124 10.18 -25.28 0.54
C SER A 124 8.66 -25.45 0.55
N ARG A 125 8.16 -26.64 0.21
CA ARG A 125 6.72 -26.96 0.29
C ARG A 125 6.22 -26.92 1.73
N ARG A 126 6.95 -27.54 2.67
CA ARG A 126 6.62 -27.48 4.11
C ARG A 126 6.62 -26.04 4.61
N LEU A 127 7.59 -25.23 4.20
CA LEU A 127 7.63 -23.81 4.56
C LEU A 127 6.42 -23.04 3.99
N CYS A 128 6.05 -23.29 2.73
CA CYS A 128 4.82 -22.71 2.14
C CYS A 128 3.57 -23.08 2.95
N ASP A 129 3.45 -24.33 3.39
CA ASP A 129 2.34 -24.79 4.22
C ASP A 129 2.34 -24.11 5.60
N SER A 130 3.51 -23.96 6.23
CA SER A 130 3.65 -23.22 7.49
C SER A 130 3.29 -21.74 7.35
N VAL A 131 3.71 -21.08 6.27
CA VAL A 131 3.33 -19.69 5.98
C VAL A 131 1.83 -19.57 5.71
N ALA A 132 1.22 -20.55 5.05
CA ALA A 132 -0.22 -20.60 4.85
C ALA A 132 -0.98 -20.76 6.18
N VAL A 133 -0.47 -21.58 7.12
CA VAL A 133 -1.02 -21.67 8.49
C VAL A 133 -0.92 -20.32 9.18
N LEU A 134 0.26 -19.67 9.17
CA LEU A 134 0.45 -18.35 9.75
C LEU A 134 -0.52 -17.32 9.15
N SER A 135 -0.70 -17.32 7.82
CA SER A 135 -1.65 -16.45 7.13
C SER A 135 -3.07 -16.67 7.62
N ARG A 136 -3.53 -17.93 7.73
CA ARG A 136 -4.87 -18.22 8.25
C ARG A 136 -5.02 -17.82 9.71
N CYS A 137 -3.99 -18.01 10.53
CA CYS A 137 -3.98 -17.54 11.90
C CYS A 137 -4.17 -16.02 11.94
N LEU A 138 -3.32 -15.26 11.24
CA LEU A 138 -3.39 -13.80 11.19
C LEU A 138 -4.71 -13.26 10.64
N SER A 139 -5.32 -13.95 9.66
CA SER A 139 -6.58 -13.50 9.03
C SER A 139 -7.84 -13.87 9.81
N ASN A 140 -7.84 -14.96 10.58
CA ASN A 140 -9.05 -15.50 11.20
C ASN A 140 -9.06 -15.40 12.74
N SER A 141 -7.98 -14.93 13.35
CA SER A 141 -7.85 -14.83 14.81
C SER A 141 -7.51 -13.40 15.24
N ILE A 142 -7.93 -13.05 16.46
CA ILE A 142 -7.56 -11.80 17.11
C ILE A 142 -6.30 -12.05 17.93
N PHE A 143 -5.29 -11.19 17.77
CA PHE A 143 -4.02 -11.27 18.50
C PHE A 143 -3.84 -10.05 19.41
N HIS A 144 -3.19 -10.28 20.54
CA HIS A 144 -2.60 -9.19 21.31
C HIS A 144 -1.46 -8.56 20.50
N TRP A 145 -1.37 -7.22 20.55
CA TRP A 145 -0.36 -6.44 19.85
C TRP A 145 1.07 -6.94 20.08
N ASP A 146 1.38 -7.37 21.31
CA ASP A 146 2.72 -7.81 21.69
C ASP A 146 3.23 -9.01 20.87
N MET A 147 2.32 -9.85 20.36
CA MET A 147 2.65 -11.01 19.53
C MET A 147 2.92 -10.64 18.06
N THR A 148 2.33 -9.55 17.57
CA THR A 148 2.39 -9.17 16.15
C THR A 148 3.28 -7.97 15.87
N GLN A 149 3.68 -7.22 16.90
CA GLN A 149 4.44 -5.97 16.76
C GLN A 149 5.70 -6.14 15.90
N ALA A 150 6.46 -7.22 16.10
CA ALA A 150 7.71 -7.46 15.40
C ALA A 150 7.50 -7.67 13.89
N LEU A 151 6.42 -8.34 13.50
CA LEU A 151 6.07 -8.57 12.09
C LEU A 151 5.56 -7.31 11.39
N LEU A 152 5.04 -6.35 12.16
CA LEU A 152 4.43 -5.12 11.67
C LEU A 152 5.37 -3.92 11.70
N VAL A 153 6.62 -4.11 12.15
CA VAL A 153 7.64 -3.07 12.05
C VAL A 153 7.90 -2.78 10.57
N ASN A 154 8.05 -1.49 10.26
CA ASN A 154 8.32 -1.02 8.91
C ASN A 154 9.58 -0.15 8.89
N ARG A 155 10.33 -0.22 7.80
CA ARG A 155 11.44 0.68 7.48
C ARG A 155 10.91 1.87 6.70
N SER A 156 11.04 3.08 7.25
CA SER A 156 10.62 4.31 6.57
C SER A 156 11.68 4.79 5.56
N ILE A 157 11.23 5.18 4.37
CA ILE A 157 12.05 5.72 3.28
C ILE A 157 11.40 7.03 2.82
N ALA A 158 12.19 8.08 2.64
CA ALA A 158 11.73 9.34 2.08
C ALA A 158 11.87 9.33 0.56
N LEU A 159 10.77 9.45 -0.17
CA LEU A 159 10.79 9.74 -1.60
C LEU A 159 10.59 11.24 -1.85
N ASP A 160 11.31 11.78 -2.82
CA ASP A 160 11.09 13.12 -3.31
C ASP A 160 9.84 13.18 -4.19
N LYS A 161 8.87 14.00 -3.78
CA LYS A 161 7.59 14.21 -4.48
C LYS A 161 7.65 15.38 -5.48
N CYS A 162 8.71 16.19 -5.47
CA CYS A 162 8.92 17.29 -6.41
C CYS A 162 7.68 18.22 -6.60
N PRO A 163 7.27 19.04 -5.60
CA PRO A 163 7.96 19.35 -4.35
C PRO A 163 7.44 18.58 -3.12
N GLY A 164 8.32 18.42 -2.12
CA GLY A 164 8.00 17.82 -0.83
C GLY A 164 8.42 16.36 -0.72
N ILE A 165 8.02 15.71 0.37
CA ILE A 165 8.44 14.34 0.72
C ILE A 165 7.23 13.41 0.76
N GLN A 166 7.35 12.23 0.18
CA GLN A 166 6.42 11.12 0.35
C GLN A 166 7.07 10.04 1.22
N PRO A 167 6.62 9.84 2.47
CA PRO A 167 7.11 8.74 3.29
C PRO A 167 6.55 7.42 2.74
N ILE A 168 7.44 6.47 2.47
CA ILE A 168 7.12 5.07 2.18
C ILE A 168 7.53 4.24 3.38
N ARG A 169 6.66 3.33 3.79
CA ARG A 169 6.94 2.36 4.85
C ARG A 169 7.07 0.99 4.20
N VAL A 170 8.28 0.43 4.24
CA VAL A 170 8.59 -0.90 3.71
C VAL A 170 8.51 -1.89 4.85
N GLY A 171 7.51 -2.77 4.82
CA GLY A 171 7.33 -3.81 5.82
C GLY A 171 8.20 -5.03 5.61
N GLU A 172 8.03 -6.03 6.47
CA GLU A 172 8.63 -7.34 6.26
C GLU A 172 8.10 -7.97 4.95
N THR A 173 9.01 -8.44 4.11
CA THR A 173 8.66 -9.10 2.84
C THR A 173 7.77 -10.32 3.07
N LEU A 174 7.94 -11.04 4.19
CA LEU A 174 7.05 -12.14 4.57
C LEU A 174 5.59 -11.68 4.74
N LEU A 175 5.40 -10.53 5.38
CA LEU A 175 4.06 -9.96 5.60
C LEU A 175 3.46 -9.51 4.26
N HIS A 176 4.27 -9.04 3.32
CA HIS A 176 3.81 -8.73 1.96
C HIS A 176 3.37 -10.00 1.20
N ILE A 177 4.09 -11.12 1.35
CA ILE A 177 3.66 -12.43 0.78
C ILE A 177 2.31 -12.84 1.35
N ILE A 178 2.15 -12.76 2.67
CA ILE A 178 0.91 -13.10 3.37
C ILE A 178 -0.22 -12.17 2.91
N GLY A 179 0.00 -10.86 2.89
CA GLY A 179 -0.98 -9.86 2.46
C GLY A 179 -1.44 -10.08 1.02
N LYS A 180 -0.49 -10.29 0.09
CA LYS A 180 -0.80 -10.61 -1.31
C LYS A 180 -1.54 -11.94 -1.46
N ALA A 181 -1.23 -12.95 -0.66
CA ALA A 181 -1.94 -14.22 -0.66
C ALA A 181 -3.38 -14.09 -0.15
N VAL A 182 -3.60 -13.31 0.90
CA VAL A 182 -4.95 -12.99 1.39
C VAL A 182 -5.73 -12.21 0.33
N CYS A 183 -5.15 -11.14 -0.22
CA CYS A 183 -5.79 -10.36 -1.28
C CYS A 183 -6.15 -11.21 -2.49
N TYR A 184 -5.29 -12.16 -2.86
CA TYR A 184 -5.54 -13.08 -3.97
C TYR A 184 -6.75 -13.96 -3.72
N VAL A 185 -6.90 -14.50 -2.50
CA VAL A 185 -8.02 -15.38 -2.14
C VAL A 185 -9.32 -14.60 -1.95
N THR A 186 -9.28 -13.40 -1.39
CA THR A 186 -10.48 -12.60 -1.07
C THR A 186 -10.89 -11.68 -2.22
N ARG A 187 -10.20 -11.71 -3.35
CA ARG A 187 -10.39 -10.76 -4.45
C ARG A 187 -11.82 -10.79 -4.99
N GLU A 188 -12.33 -11.98 -5.31
CA GLU A 188 -13.64 -12.15 -5.93
C GLU A 188 -14.76 -11.74 -4.97
N ASP A 189 -14.63 -12.09 -3.69
CA ASP A 189 -15.55 -11.67 -2.63
C ASP A 189 -15.56 -10.15 -2.47
N ALA A 190 -14.37 -9.53 -2.45
CA ALA A 190 -14.23 -8.08 -2.35
C ALA A 190 -14.85 -7.37 -3.55
N GLU A 191 -14.60 -7.85 -4.78
CA GLU A 191 -15.21 -7.32 -6.00
C GLU A 191 -16.75 -7.47 -5.97
N SER A 192 -17.26 -8.63 -5.52
CA SER A 192 -18.70 -8.90 -5.43
C SER A 192 -19.42 -8.03 -4.40
N ILE A 193 -18.84 -7.85 -3.21
CA ILE A 193 -19.46 -7.07 -2.12
C ILE A 193 -19.40 -5.58 -2.42
N CYS A 194 -18.31 -5.11 -3.00
CA CYS A 194 -18.13 -3.69 -3.31
C CYS A 194 -18.92 -3.26 -4.56
N GLY A 195 -19.08 -4.16 -5.53
CA GLY A 195 -19.79 -3.91 -6.78
C GLY A 195 -19.29 -2.62 -7.47
N VAL A 196 -20.24 -1.84 -7.97
CA VAL A 196 -19.97 -0.55 -8.65
C VAL A 196 -19.81 0.63 -7.68
N SER A 197 -20.20 0.46 -6.41
CA SER A 197 -20.20 1.53 -5.41
C SER A 197 -18.80 1.93 -4.94
N LYS A 198 -17.83 0.99 -4.99
CA LYS A 198 -16.44 1.24 -4.57
C LYS A 198 -15.47 0.86 -5.68
N LEU A 199 -14.93 1.88 -6.33
CA LEU A 199 -14.03 1.73 -7.49
C LEU A 199 -12.70 1.04 -7.14
N CYS A 200 -12.28 1.13 -5.88
CA CYS A 200 -10.99 0.63 -5.42
C CYS A 200 -10.95 -0.89 -5.18
N ALA A 201 -12.08 -1.60 -5.34
CA ALA A 201 -12.18 -3.03 -5.03
C ALA A 201 -11.68 -3.96 -6.15
N GLY A 202 -11.05 -3.44 -7.21
CA GLY A 202 -10.50 -4.25 -8.30
C GLY A 202 -11.40 -4.39 -9.53
N LEU A 203 -12.52 -3.65 -9.59
CA LEU A 203 -13.43 -3.66 -10.72
C LEU A 203 -12.70 -3.33 -12.03
N LYS A 204 -12.80 -4.23 -13.02
CA LYS A 204 -12.18 -4.02 -14.34
C LYS A 204 -12.74 -2.74 -14.97
N HIS A 205 -11.84 -1.85 -15.38
CA HIS A 205 -12.18 -0.53 -15.94
C HIS A 205 -12.96 0.40 -14.99
N GLY A 206 -12.94 0.15 -13.67
CA GLY A 206 -13.72 0.90 -12.69
C GLY A 206 -13.53 2.42 -12.77
N ILE A 207 -12.29 2.90 -12.88
CA ILE A 207 -11.99 4.34 -12.99
C ILE A 207 -12.60 4.94 -14.27
N LYS A 208 -12.46 4.26 -15.42
CA LYS A 208 -13.01 4.74 -16.69
C LYS A 208 -14.54 4.76 -16.65
N GLY A 209 -15.15 3.72 -16.10
CA GLY A 209 -16.59 3.62 -15.91
C GLY A 209 -17.11 4.74 -15.00
N ALA A 210 -16.41 5.03 -13.90
CA ALA A 210 -16.77 6.12 -13.00
C ALA A 210 -16.72 7.49 -13.67
N ILE A 211 -15.67 7.75 -14.46
CA ILE A 211 -15.56 9.02 -15.20
C ILE A 211 -16.71 9.18 -16.20
N HIS A 212 -17.08 8.12 -16.93
CA HIS A 212 -18.21 8.17 -17.86
C HIS A 212 -19.54 8.37 -17.12
N ALA A 213 -19.77 7.61 -16.05
CA ALA A 213 -20.97 7.75 -15.23
C ALA A 213 -21.10 9.15 -14.62
N MET A 214 -19.99 9.74 -14.14
CA MET A 214 -19.97 11.13 -13.70
C MET A 214 -20.31 12.08 -14.84
N ASN A 215 -19.68 11.91 -16.00
CA ASN A 215 -19.91 12.78 -17.15
C ASN A 215 -21.38 12.74 -17.63
N ASP A 216 -22.01 11.56 -17.63
CA ASP A 216 -23.42 11.41 -17.99
C ASP A 216 -24.33 12.14 -16.99
N VAL A 217 -24.09 11.96 -15.68
CA VAL A 217 -24.82 12.68 -14.62
C VAL A 217 -24.70 14.20 -14.80
N PHE A 218 -23.50 14.72 -15.09
CA PHE A 218 -23.29 16.14 -15.32
C PHE A 218 -23.84 16.67 -16.66
N THR A 219 -24.19 15.80 -17.61
CA THR A 219 -24.74 16.21 -18.92
C THR A 219 -26.27 16.21 -18.92
N ASP A 220 -26.91 15.38 -18.09
CA ASP A 220 -28.37 15.21 -18.09
C ASP A 220 -29.14 16.30 -17.31
N ASN A 221 -28.53 17.00 -16.34
CA ASN A 221 -29.15 18.17 -15.68
C ASN A 221 -28.12 19.25 -15.28
N ASP A 222 -28.54 20.51 -15.35
CA ASP A 222 -27.70 21.69 -15.00
C ASP A 222 -27.56 21.95 -13.48
N ASP A 223 -28.31 21.23 -12.63
CA ASP A 223 -28.38 21.45 -11.17
C ASP A 223 -27.48 20.50 -10.35
N HIS A 224 -26.34 20.08 -10.90
CA HIS A 224 -25.42 19.17 -10.22
C HIS A 224 -24.13 19.86 -9.75
N GLY A 225 -23.75 19.61 -8.48
CA GLY A 225 -22.50 20.07 -7.88
C GLY A 225 -21.60 18.91 -7.46
N ALA A 226 -20.28 19.07 -7.58
CA ALA A 226 -19.30 18.09 -7.10
C ALA A 226 -18.74 18.48 -5.73
N LEU A 227 -18.85 17.59 -4.74
CA LEU A 227 -18.15 17.72 -3.46
C LEU A 227 -16.91 16.82 -3.46
N MET A 228 -15.73 17.45 -3.42
CA MET A 228 -14.46 16.73 -3.31
C MET A 228 -14.02 16.65 -1.85
N VAL A 229 -13.93 15.44 -1.32
CA VAL A 229 -13.45 15.18 0.05
C VAL A 229 -12.11 14.44 -0.03
N ASP A 230 -11.08 15.02 0.58
CA ASP A 230 -9.75 14.41 0.69
C ASP A 230 -9.41 14.11 2.16
N ALA A 231 -8.95 12.88 2.41
CA ALA A 231 -8.51 12.44 3.72
C ALA A 231 -7.01 12.74 3.88
N ARG A 232 -6.69 13.83 4.59
CA ARG A 232 -5.30 14.21 4.86
C ARG A 232 -4.57 13.10 5.60
N ASN A 233 -3.48 12.60 5.00
CA ASN A 233 -2.58 11.64 5.64
C ASN A 233 -3.31 10.36 6.13
N ALA A 234 -4.34 9.92 5.39
CA ALA A 234 -5.21 8.80 5.76
C ALA A 234 -4.43 7.56 6.21
N PHE A 235 -3.39 7.17 5.46
CA PHE A 235 -2.58 6.01 5.80
C PHE A 235 -1.82 6.19 7.13
N SER A 236 -1.20 7.33 7.40
CA SER A 236 -0.50 7.49 8.69
C SER A 236 -1.45 7.55 9.87
N LEU A 237 -2.70 8.00 9.67
CA LEU A 237 -3.72 8.06 10.72
C LEU A 237 -4.34 6.68 11.00
N ILE A 238 -4.62 5.89 9.96
CA ILE A 238 -5.17 4.53 10.10
C ILE A 238 -4.17 3.59 10.80
N LEU A 239 -2.87 3.77 10.52
CA LEU A 239 -1.79 3.01 11.16
C LEU A 239 -1.64 3.27 12.66
N LEU A 240 -2.37 4.24 13.22
CA LEU A 240 -2.43 4.52 14.64
C LEU A 240 -3.52 3.71 15.37
N ILE A 241 -4.50 3.19 14.64
CA ILE A 241 -5.74 2.62 15.22
C ILE A 241 -5.76 1.08 15.21
N GLY A 242 -4.84 0.41 14.48
CA GLY A 242 -4.63 -1.02 14.69
C GLY A 242 -3.76 -1.75 13.66
N PRO A 243 -3.15 -2.88 14.06
CA PRO A 243 -2.18 -3.67 13.28
C PRO A 243 -2.65 -4.28 11.94
N LEU A 244 -3.96 -4.38 11.69
CA LEU A 244 -4.48 -5.34 10.70
C LEU A 244 -4.72 -4.83 9.27
N CYS A 245 -4.43 -3.56 8.96
CA CYS A 245 -4.68 -3.02 7.60
C CYS A 245 -3.50 -3.15 6.62
N TYR A 246 -2.33 -3.67 7.04
CA TYR A 246 -1.10 -3.54 6.25
C TYR A 246 -0.96 -4.49 5.04
N GLY A 247 -1.83 -5.49 4.90
CA GLY A 247 -1.71 -6.47 3.81
C GLY A 247 -2.27 -6.05 2.45
N MET A 248 -3.05 -4.96 2.39
CA MET A 248 -4.02 -4.77 1.29
C MET A 248 -3.67 -3.66 0.27
N PHE A 249 -2.70 -2.77 0.54
CA PHE A 249 -2.63 -1.50 -0.19
C PHE A 249 -1.34 -1.21 -0.98
N GLU A 250 -0.39 -2.14 -1.09
CA GLU A 250 0.78 -1.94 -1.96
C GLU A 250 0.56 -2.37 -3.43
N PHE A 251 -0.69 -2.65 -3.85
CA PHE A 251 -0.98 -3.14 -5.22
C PHE A 251 -1.68 -2.18 -6.17
N SER A 252 -1.88 -0.92 -5.76
CA SER A 252 -2.34 0.10 -6.70
C SER A 252 -1.50 1.34 -6.47
N GLY A 253 -0.67 1.69 -7.47
CA GLY A 253 -0.10 3.02 -7.62
C GLY A 253 -1.19 4.07 -7.85
N LEU A 254 -2.13 4.16 -6.92
CA LEU A 254 -3.21 5.12 -6.90
C LEU A 254 -2.75 6.24 -5.97
N GLU A 255 -2.22 7.29 -6.59
CA GLU A 255 -1.67 8.47 -5.91
C GLU A 255 -2.72 9.33 -5.18
N ARG A 256 -4.00 8.94 -5.20
CA ARG A 256 -5.09 9.58 -4.47
C ARG A 256 -6.18 8.57 -4.13
N ALA A 257 -6.61 8.56 -2.87
CA ALA A 257 -7.89 7.99 -2.47
C ALA A 257 -8.87 9.16 -2.34
N ASP A 258 -9.28 9.71 -3.48
CA ASP A 258 -10.37 10.69 -3.51
C ASP A 258 -11.67 9.91 -3.37
N LEU A 259 -12.33 10.03 -2.21
CA LEU A 259 -13.65 9.46 -2.00
C LEU A 259 -14.66 10.45 -2.59
N PHE A 260 -15.13 10.19 -3.81
CA PHE A 260 -16.21 10.96 -4.42
C PHE A 260 -17.54 10.55 -3.80
N LEU A 261 -18.15 11.46 -3.03
CA LEU A 261 -19.50 11.32 -2.49
C LEU A 261 -20.40 12.24 -3.32
N ILE A 262 -21.24 11.64 -4.17
CA ILE A 262 -22.26 12.37 -4.93
C ILE A 262 -23.48 12.51 -4.01
N LEU A 263 -23.77 13.75 -3.58
CA LEU A 263 -25.05 14.06 -2.95
C LEU A 263 -26.05 14.30 -4.07
N THR A 264 -27.02 13.40 -4.21
CA THR A 264 -28.25 13.65 -4.99
C THR A 264 -29.28 14.23 -4.04
N GLU A 265 -29.95 15.30 -4.44
CA GLU A 265 -30.91 16.06 -3.61
C GLU A 265 -32.26 15.34 -3.40
N ASP A 266 -32.35 14.05 -3.72
CA ASP A 266 -33.59 13.29 -3.60
C ASP A 266 -33.62 12.48 -2.30
N GLY A 267 -33.98 13.16 -1.20
CA GLY A 267 -34.48 12.49 0.00
C GLY A 267 -33.81 12.84 1.32
N LEU A 268 -33.69 14.13 1.64
CA LEU A 268 -33.59 14.56 3.04
C LEU A 268 -34.92 14.26 3.76
N ASN A 269 -34.97 13.18 4.52
CA ASN A 269 -35.82 13.06 5.71
C ASN A 269 -35.05 12.31 6.79
N TRP A 270 -34.84 13.00 7.90
CA TRP A 270 -34.13 12.56 9.11
C TRP A 270 -34.69 11.29 9.73
#